data_AF-A0A8C9EXZ0-F1
#
_entry.id   AF-A0A8C9EXZ0-F1
#
_cell.length_a   1.000
_cell.length_b   1.000
_cell.length_c   1.000
_cell.angle_alpha   90.00
_cell.angle_beta   90.00
_cell.angle_gamma   90.00
#
_symmetry.space_group_name_H-M   'P 1'
#
loop_
_entity.id
_entity.type
_entity.pdbx_description
1 polymer ?
#
loop_
_entity_poly.entity_id
_entity_poly.type
_entity_poly.pdbx_seq_one_letter_code
_entity_poly.pdbx_strand_id
1 'polypeptide(L)'
;ADIISTVEFNYSGDLLATGDKGGRVVIFQREQENKSRPHSRGEYNVYSTFQSHEPEFDYLKSLEIEEKINKIRWLPQQNAAHFLLSTNGKNTIFATSAFCVI
;
A
#
# COMPACT_ATOMS: atom_id res chain seq x y z
N ALA A 1 0.58 11.15 -14.55
CA ALA A 1 -0.12 11.53 -13.31
C ALA A 1 -0.27 10.29 -12.47
N ASP A 2 0.06 10.35 -11.18
CA ASP A 2 -0.03 9.19 -10.29
C ASP A 2 -1.52 8.87 -10.04
N ILE A 3 -2.01 7.76 -10.61
CA ILE A 3 -3.41 7.34 -10.51
C ILE A 3 -3.49 6.30 -9.40
N ILE A 4 -4.13 6.68 -8.29
CA ILE A 4 -4.45 5.75 -7.20
C ILE A 4 -5.37 4.65 -7.74
N SER A 5 -4.96 3.40 -7.54
CA SER A 5 -5.66 2.20 -8.00
C SER A 5 -6.33 1.43 -6.85
N THR A 6 -5.81 1.54 -5.62
CA THR A 6 -6.37 0.89 -4.44
C THR A 6 -6.09 1.70 -3.18
N VAL A 7 -6.97 1.57 -2.18
CA VAL A 7 -6.88 2.24 -0.88
C VAL A 7 -7.36 1.28 0.20
N GLU A 8 -6.67 1.20 1.33
CA GLU A 8 -7.06 0.34 2.45
C GLU A 8 -6.59 0.90 3.80
N PHE A 9 -7.51 0.97 4.77
CA PHE A 9 -7.19 1.25 6.17
C PHE A 9 -6.70 -0.01 6.87
N ASN A 10 -5.77 0.15 7.80
CA ASN A 10 -5.44 -0.90 8.75
C ASN A 10 -6.62 -1.13 9.72
N TYR A 11 -6.54 -2.19 10.53
CA TYR A 11 -7.62 -2.58 11.43
C TYR A 11 -8.02 -1.53 12.47
N SER A 12 -7.07 -0.70 12.94
CA SER A 12 -7.35 0.38 13.91
C SER A 12 -7.85 1.67 13.26
N GLY A 13 -7.61 1.83 11.95
CA GLY A 13 -7.82 3.08 11.22
C GLY A 13 -6.70 4.10 11.38
N ASP A 14 -5.63 3.81 12.12
CA ASP A 14 -4.52 4.75 12.32
C ASP A 14 -3.61 4.87 11.09
N LEU A 15 -3.58 3.84 10.24
CA LEU A 15 -2.82 3.81 9.01
C LEU A 15 -3.73 3.65 7.80
N LEU A 16 -3.42 4.40 6.75
CA LEU A 16 -4.06 4.35 5.44
C LEU A 16 -3.02 4.03 4.39
N ALA A 17 -3.13 2.89 3.72
CA ALA A 17 -2.29 2.54 2.58
C ALA A 17 -3.00 2.89 1.28
N THR A 18 -2.26 3.45 0.35
CA THR A 18 -2.68 3.67 -1.04
C THR A 18 -1.70 3.00 -1.96
N GLY A 19 -2.20 2.40 -3.04
CA GLY A 19 -1.40 1.87 -4.13
C GLY A 19 -1.78 2.57 -5.43
N ASP A 20 -0.82 2.79 -6.31
CA ASP A 20 -1.04 3.43 -7.60
C ASP A 20 -0.77 2.51 -8.80
N LYS A 21 -1.07 3.03 -9.99
CA LYS A 21 -0.78 2.37 -11.26
C LYS A 21 0.71 2.19 -11.55
N GLY A 22 1.58 2.98 -10.92
CA GLY A 22 3.03 2.94 -11.11
C GLY A 22 3.74 2.06 -10.09
N GLY A 23 3.05 1.16 -9.39
CA GLY A 23 3.65 0.21 -8.47
C GLY A 23 4.09 0.78 -7.13
N ARG A 24 3.73 2.03 -6.81
CA ARG A 24 4.10 2.68 -5.55
C ARG A 24 3.05 2.45 -4.48
N VAL A 25 3.51 2.19 -3.26
CA VAL A 25 2.68 2.23 -2.05
C VAL A 25 3.01 3.48 -1.25
N VAL A 26 1.99 4.23 -0.86
CA VAL A 26 2.10 5.36 0.08
C VAL A 26 1.24 5.06 1.30
N ILE A 27 1.86 5.09 2.47
CA ILE A 27 1.22 4.91 3.77
C ILE A 27 1.11 6.27 4.44
N PHE A 28 -0.08 6.58 4.91
CA PHE A 28 -0.36 7.74 5.72
C PHE A 28 -0.69 7.31 7.15
N GLN A 29 -0.19 8.07 8.12
CA GLN A 29 -0.51 7.89 9.52
C GLN A 29 -1.37 9.06 10.01
N ARG A 30 -2.41 8.71 10.76
CA ARG A 30 -3.27 9.69 11.42
C ARG A 30 -2.46 10.46 12.45
N GLU A 31 -2.56 11.79 12.43
CA GLU A 31 -1.95 12.63 13.47
C GLU A 31 -2.60 12.31 14.84
N GLN A 32 -1.78 12.13 15.87
CA GLN A 32 -2.28 11.93 17.23
C GLN A 32 -2.95 13.22 17.72
N GLU A 33 -4.06 13.08 18.48
CA GLU A 33 -4.79 14.23 18.99
C GLU A 33 -3.91 15.08 19.94
N ASN A 34 -3.35 16.16 19.40
CA ASN A 34 -2.67 17.16 20.20
C ASN A 34 -3.72 18.02 20.92
N LYS A 35 -3.71 18.01 22.26
CA LYS A 35 -4.60 18.82 23.12
C LYS A 35 -4.54 20.34 22.82
N SER A 36 -3.52 20.79 22.09
CA SER A 36 -3.32 22.19 21.68
C SER A 36 -4.04 22.56 20.37
N ARG A 37 -4.52 21.60 19.58
CA ARG A 37 -5.20 21.86 18.29
C ARG A 37 -6.51 21.09 18.20
N PRO A 38 -7.60 21.61 18.78
CA PRO A 38 -8.90 20.93 18.82
C PRO A 38 -9.54 20.70 17.43
N HIS A 39 -8.97 21.23 16.35
CA HIS A 39 -9.45 21.09 14.98
C HIS A 39 -8.62 20.13 14.10
N SER A 40 -7.50 19.54 14.59
CA SER A 40 -6.65 18.61 13.80
C SER A 40 -7.20 17.18 13.72
N ARG A 41 -8.49 16.99 14.01
CA ARG A 41 -9.09 15.66 14.12
C ARG A 41 -9.21 15.02 12.73
N GLY A 42 -8.24 14.17 12.39
CA GLY A 42 -8.33 13.27 11.25
C GLY A 42 -7.42 13.61 10.07
N GLU A 43 -6.41 14.45 10.26
CA GLU A 43 -5.38 14.64 9.24
C GLU A 43 -4.47 13.40 9.17
N TYR A 44 -4.25 12.92 7.94
CA TYR A 44 -3.36 11.79 7.63
C TYR A 44 -2.12 12.34 6.95
N ASN A 45 -0.97 12.18 7.58
CA ASN A 45 0.32 12.63 7.05
C ASN A 45 1.07 11.47 6.42
N VAL A 46 1.87 11.75 5.38
CA VAL A 46 2.72 10.73 4.75
C VAL A 46 3.68 10.17 5.79
N TYR A 47 3.56 8.86 6.04
CA TYR A 47 4.40 8.13 6.97
C TYR A 47 5.53 7.41 6.24
N SER A 48 5.20 6.69 5.16
CA SER A 48 6.18 5.95 4.38
C SER A 48 5.75 5.83 2.92
N THR A 49 6.72 5.82 2.02
CA THR A 49 6.51 5.64 0.59
C THR A 49 7.57 4.69 0.07
N PHE A 50 7.15 3.67 -0.69
CA PHE A 50 8.07 2.72 -1.30
C PHE A 50 7.57 2.20 -2.63
N GLN A 51 8.51 1.73 -3.46
CA GLN A 51 8.23 1.06 -4.72
C GLN A 51 7.98 -0.42 -4.43
N SER A 52 6.74 -0.88 -4.65
CA SER A 52 6.30 -2.24 -4.37
C SER A 52 6.47 -3.16 -5.57
N HIS A 53 6.22 -2.63 -6.76
CA HIS A 53 6.22 -3.37 -8.01
C HIS A 53 6.94 -2.59 -9.10
N GLU A 54 7.67 -3.30 -9.95
CA GLU A 54 8.31 -2.75 -11.15
C GLU A 54 7.67 -3.39 -12.40
N PRO A 55 7.71 -2.73 -13.56
CA PRO A 55 7.26 -3.34 -14.80
C PRO A 55 8.10 -4.59 -15.11
N GLU A 56 7.43 -5.68 -15.50
CA GLU A 56 8.08 -6.93 -15.88
C GLU A 56 7.58 -7.42 -17.25
N PHE A 57 8.31 -8.34 -17.88
CA PHE A 57 7.91 -8.94 -19.15
C PHE A 57 8.06 -10.47 -19.09
N ASP A 58 6.96 -11.19 -19.36
CA ASP A 58 6.98 -12.65 -19.53
C ASP A 58 7.32 -12.99 -20.98
N TYR A 59 8.56 -13.40 -21.22
CA TYR A 59 9.05 -13.78 -22.54
C TYR A 59 8.37 -15.02 -23.12
N LEU A 60 7.93 -15.95 -22.28
CA LEU A 60 7.30 -17.20 -22.76
C LEU A 60 5.87 -16.94 -23.23
N LYS A 61 5.18 -16.02 -22.56
CA LYS A 61 3.81 -15.62 -22.94
C LYS A 61 3.77 -14.38 -23.82
N SER A 62 4.91 -13.73 -24.07
CA SER A 62 5.00 -12.41 -24.72
C SER A 62 4.03 -11.41 -24.11
N LEU A 63 4.00 -11.35 -22.77
CA LEU A 63 3.05 -10.56 -22.00
C LEU A 63 3.78 -9.53 -21.14
N GLU A 64 3.38 -8.26 -21.27
CA GLU A 64 3.78 -7.20 -20.35
C GLU A 64 3.03 -7.33 -19.02
N ILE A 65 3.78 -7.28 -17.93
CA ILE A 65 3.27 -7.33 -16.57
C ILE A 65 3.32 -5.90 -16.03
N GLU A 66 2.14 -5.28 -15.93
CA GLU A 66 2.00 -3.96 -15.33
C GLU A 66 2.39 -3.99 -13.85
N GLU A 67 3.11 -2.95 -13.42
CA GLU A 67 3.44 -2.67 -12.03
C GLU A 67 2.23 -2.22 -11.19
N LYS A 68 1.08 -1.99 -11.82
CA LYS A 68 -0.13 -1.52 -11.17
C LYS A 68 -0.52 -2.38 -9.96
N ILE A 69 -0.63 -1.73 -8.81
CA ILE A 69 -1.15 -2.37 -7.60
C ILE A 69 -2.66 -2.54 -7.73
N ASN A 70 -3.13 -3.78 -7.67
CA ASN A 70 -4.55 -4.12 -7.79
C ASN A 70 -5.24 -4.21 -6.43
N LYS A 71 -4.51 -4.65 -5.39
CA LYS A 71 -5.07 -4.80 -4.04
C LYS A 71 -3.98 -4.64 -2.99
N ILE A 72 -4.35 -4.04 -1.87
CA ILE A 72 -3.59 -4.05 -0.63
C ILE A 72 -4.42 -4.79 0.43
N ARG A 73 -3.74 -5.52 1.31
CA ARG A 73 -4.31 -6.13 2.51
C ARG A 73 -3.39 -5.95 3.71
N TRP A 74 -3.84 -5.24 4.73
CA TRP A 74 -3.19 -5.23 6.04
C TRP A 74 -3.28 -6.60 6.72
N LEU A 75 -2.20 -7.03 7.35
CA LEU A 75 -2.16 -8.23 8.17
C LEU A 75 -2.40 -7.88 9.65
N PRO A 76 -3.01 -8.78 10.45
CA PRO A 76 -3.15 -8.57 11.88
C PRO A 76 -1.80 -8.31 12.53
N GLN A 77 -1.70 -7.20 13.27
CA GLN A 77 -0.48 -6.83 13.95
C GLN A 77 -0.10 -7.89 15.01
N GLN A 78 1.12 -8.43 14.92
CA GLN A 78 1.64 -9.42 15.87
C GLN A 78 2.71 -8.85 16.81
N ASN A 79 3.34 -7.73 16.44
CA ASN A 79 4.40 -7.08 17.19
C ASN A 79 4.33 -5.56 16.95
N ALA A 80 5.37 -4.81 17.33
CA ALA A 80 5.40 -3.36 17.15
C ALA A 80 5.37 -2.90 15.68
N ALA A 81 5.72 -3.78 14.73
CA ALA A 81 5.72 -3.47 13.31
C ALA A 81 4.36 -3.79 12.65
N HIS A 82 4.04 -3.06 11.60
CA HIS A 82 2.89 -3.35 10.76
C HIS A 82 3.29 -4.07 9.49
N PHE A 83 2.39 -4.93 9.00
CA PHE A 83 2.61 -5.71 7.78
C PHE A 83 1.43 -5.56 6.83
N LEU A 84 1.73 -5.49 5.55
CA LEU A 84 0.73 -5.52 4.48
C LEU A 84 1.20 -6.38 3.31
N LEU A 85 0.23 -6.83 2.53
CA LEU A 85 0.41 -7.49 1.24
C LEU A 85 -0.09 -6.58 0.14
N SER A 86 0.68 -6.40 -0.93
CA SER A 86 0.25 -5.77 -2.17
C SER A 86 0.31 -6.77 -3.33
N THR A 87 -0.57 -6.66 -4.33
CA THR A 87 -0.54 -7.56 -5.50
C THR A 87 -0.72 -6.81 -6.82
N ASN A 88 0.02 -7.21 -7.85
CA ASN A 88 -0.19 -6.83 -9.25
C ASN A 88 -0.51 -8.09 -10.09
N GLY A 89 -1.42 -7.99 -11.05
CA GLY A 89 -1.85 -9.13 -11.90
C GLY A 89 -3.10 -9.90 -11.44
N LYS A 90 -3.64 -10.72 -12.36
CA LYS A 90 -4.95 -11.42 -12.26
C LYS A 90 -4.87 -12.90 -11.88
N ASN A 91 -3.69 -13.51 -11.85
CA ASN A 91 -3.56 -14.97 -11.69
C ASN A 91 -2.98 -15.35 -10.33
N THR A 92 -3.68 -16.26 -9.65
CA THR A 92 -3.45 -16.79 -8.29
C THR A 92 -2.08 -17.42 -8.04
N ILE A 93 -1.26 -17.62 -9.07
CA ILE A 93 -0.06 -18.46 -8.94
C ILE A 93 1.19 -17.67 -8.51
N PHE A 94 1.42 -16.43 -8.94
CA PHE A 94 2.53 -15.61 -8.40
C PHE A 94 2.31 -14.12 -8.68
N ALA A 95 1.18 -13.54 -8.24
CA ALA A 95 1.15 -12.08 -8.12
C ALA A 95 2.11 -11.73 -6.99
N THR A 96 3.29 -11.20 -7.33
CA THR A 96 4.36 -10.82 -6.41
C THR A 96 3.76 -10.11 -5.21
N SER A 97 3.70 -10.80 -4.08
CA SER A 97 3.19 -10.23 -2.85
C SER A 97 4.35 -9.51 -2.20
N ALA A 98 4.41 -8.17 -2.33
CA ALA A 98 5.40 -7.42 -1.57
C ALA A 98 4.96 -7.45 -0.11
N PHE A 99 5.74 -8.13 0.73
CA PHE A 99 5.59 -8.11 2.18
C PHE A 99 6.41 -6.94 2.71
N CYS A 100 5.73 -5.92 3.20
CA CYS A 100 6.40 -4.74 3.74
C CYS A 100 6.29 -4.73 5.27
N VAL A 101 7.37 -4.35 5.94
CA VAL A 101 7.46 -4.11 7.38
C VAL A 101 7.54 -2.61 7.59
N ILE A 102 6.61 -2.06 8.35
CA ILE A 102 6.40 -0.62 8.57
C ILE A 102 6.55 -0.30 10.06
#